data_AF-A0A7Y5BKW4-F1
#
_entry.id   AF-A0A7Y5BKW4-F1
#
_cell.length_a   1.000
_cell.length_b   1.000
_cell.length_c   1.000
_cell.angle_alpha   90.00
_cell.angle_beta   90.00
_cell.angle_gamma   90.00
#
_symmetry.space_group_name_H-M   'P 1'
#
loop_
_entity.id
_entity.type
_entity.pdbx_description
1 polymer ?
#
loop_
_entity_poly.entity_id
_entity_poly.type
_entity_poly.pdbx_seq_one_letter_code
_entity_poly.pdbx_strand_id
1 'polypeptide(L)'
;MVILITFLFLHCTDEKILTEKAFEKEKIGKKTEALYEYSLILKKYPNSPFVHKRLGILLAETPLSFGVAIYHLKIAKKTLLEDNEIKLKLFDLYLIVDEWKRAVEILDELRETIDEDTSVFLENLILCQKGDLKSKEFPTKFKTQNLPKDLSNTMNSFKLCKEKLGIKSVSEK
;
A
#
# COMPACT_ATOMS: atom_id res chain seq x y z
N MET A 1 -10.04 -20.62 37.95
CA MET A 1 -10.15 -20.17 36.54
C MET A 1 -9.75 -18.69 36.45
N VAL A 2 -8.47 -18.37 36.72
CA VAL A 2 -7.91 -16.99 36.67
C VAL A 2 -6.65 -16.95 35.78
N ILE A 3 -6.14 -18.12 35.39
CA ILE A 3 -4.88 -18.28 34.64
C ILE A 3 -5.04 -17.87 33.16
N LEU A 4 -6.25 -17.93 32.59
CA LEU A 4 -6.47 -17.60 31.17
C LEU A 4 -6.38 -16.08 30.90
N ILE A 5 -6.67 -15.25 31.90
CA ILE A 5 -6.71 -13.78 31.75
C ILE A 5 -5.29 -13.19 31.80
N THR A 6 -4.40 -13.74 32.63
CA THR A 6 -3.01 -13.27 32.74
C THR A 6 -2.16 -13.59 31.50
N PHE A 7 -2.44 -14.68 30.78
CA PHE A 7 -1.73 -15.00 29.53
C PHE A 7 -2.08 -14.04 28.38
N LEU A 8 -3.33 -13.57 28.30
CA LEU A 8 -3.80 -12.65 27.27
C LEU A 8 -3.15 -11.25 27.38
N PHE A 9 -2.94 -10.75 28.59
CA PHE A 9 -2.34 -9.41 28.80
C PHE A 9 -0.83 -9.35 28.51
N LEU A 10 -0.08 -10.41 28.82
CA LEU A 10 1.38 -10.45 28.58
C LEU A 10 1.74 -10.53 27.08
N HIS A 11 0.88 -11.13 26.26
CA HIS A 11 1.19 -11.35 24.84
C HIS A 11 1.03 -10.07 24.00
N CYS A 12 0.05 -9.22 24.33
CA CYS A 12 -0.17 -7.94 23.64
C CYS A 12 0.95 -6.93 23.87
N THR A 13 1.57 -6.92 25.06
CA THR A 13 2.67 -5.99 25.37
C THR A 13 3.94 -6.37 24.63
N ASP A 14 4.26 -7.67 24.55
CA ASP A 14 5.43 -8.16 23.84
C ASP A 14 5.33 -7.93 22.32
N GLU A 15 4.18 -8.24 21.71
CA GLU A 15 3.96 -8.00 20.29
C GLU A 15 4.17 -6.52 19.96
N LYS A 16 3.51 -5.64 20.70
CA LYS A 16 3.61 -4.19 20.50
C LYS A 16 5.06 -3.71 20.52
N ILE A 17 5.82 -4.07 21.56
CA ILE A 17 7.24 -3.67 21.69
C ILE A 17 8.08 -4.16 20.51
N LEU A 18 7.90 -5.41 20.10
CA LEU A 18 8.62 -5.98 18.96
C LEU A 18 8.26 -5.25 17.65
N THR A 19 6.97 -4.96 17.44
CA THR A 19 6.52 -4.23 16.25
C THR A 19 7.00 -2.80 16.20
N GLU A 20 7.01 -2.08 17.33
CA GLU A 20 7.53 -0.71 17.43
C GLU A 20 9.01 -0.66 17.07
N LYS A 21 9.81 -1.61 17.56
CA LYS A 21 11.23 -1.70 17.24
C LYS A 21 11.48 -1.93 15.75
N ALA A 22 10.76 -2.86 15.14
CA ALA A 22 10.87 -3.13 13.70
C ALA A 22 10.42 -1.91 12.87
N PHE A 23 9.38 -1.22 13.31
CA PHE A 23 8.89 0.01 12.68
C PHE A 23 9.87 1.18 12.77
N GLU A 24 10.57 1.35 13.89
CA GLU A 24 11.61 2.37 13.98
C GLU A 24 12.79 2.08 13.04
N LYS A 25 13.19 0.81 12.89
CA LYS A 25 14.19 0.41 11.88
C LYS A 25 13.73 0.76 10.47
N GLU A 26 12.47 0.48 10.16
CA GLU A 26 11.87 0.84 8.88
C GLU A 26 11.94 2.34 8.63
N LYS A 27 11.54 3.17 9.60
CA LYS A 27 11.55 4.63 9.51
C LYS A 27 12.94 5.22 9.25
N ILE A 28 13.99 4.63 9.82
CA ILE A 28 15.38 5.06 9.58
C ILE A 28 16.00 4.43 8.32
N GLY A 29 15.18 3.81 7.46
CA GLY A 29 15.61 3.29 6.16
C GLY A 29 16.22 1.89 6.19
N LYS A 30 16.28 1.22 7.35
CA LYS A 30 16.79 -0.14 7.49
C LYS A 30 15.74 -1.19 7.09
N LYS A 31 15.23 -1.07 5.87
CA LYS A 31 14.09 -1.85 5.36
C LYS A 31 14.33 -3.36 5.37
N THR A 32 15.52 -3.82 5.03
CA THR A 32 15.87 -5.26 5.06
C THR A 32 15.86 -5.82 6.49
N GLU A 33 16.39 -5.06 7.46
CA GLU A 33 16.34 -5.46 8.86
C GLU A 33 14.89 -5.49 9.37
N ALA A 34 14.09 -4.49 9.01
CA ALA A 34 12.68 -4.42 9.38
C ALA A 34 11.87 -5.60 8.78
N LEU A 35 12.06 -5.89 7.49
CA LEU A 35 11.44 -7.07 6.83
C LEU A 35 11.78 -8.36 7.57
N TYR A 36 13.04 -8.55 7.96
CA TYR A 36 13.45 -9.72 8.72
C TYR A 36 12.78 -9.77 10.08
N GLU A 37 12.78 -8.68 10.85
CA GLU A 37 12.14 -8.63 12.17
C GLU A 37 10.64 -8.86 12.09
N TYR A 38 9.94 -8.23 11.16
CA TYR A 38 8.52 -8.49 10.93
C TYR A 38 8.24 -9.97 10.60
N SER A 39 9.10 -10.63 9.81
CA SER A 39 8.95 -12.06 9.53
C SER A 39 9.09 -12.93 10.78
N LEU A 40 9.98 -12.55 11.72
CA LEU A 40 10.12 -13.23 13.01
C LEU A 40 8.91 -12.98 13.91
N ILE A 41 8.37 -11.75 13.91
CA ILE A 41 7.18 -11.40 14.67
C ILE A 41 5.99 -12.23 14.19
N LEU A 42 5.79 -12.41 12.88
CA LEU A 42 4.71 -13.26 12.36
C LEU A 42 4.86 -14.74 12.73
N LYS A 43 6.06 -15.24 13.01
CA LYS A 43 6.22 -16.61 13.55
C LYS A 43 5.62 -16.76 14.95
N LYS A 44 5.66 -15.70 15.76
CA LYS A 44 5.11 -15.67 17.13
C LYS A 44 3.65 -15.18 17.16
N TYR A 45 3.30 -14.25 16.28
CA TYR A 45 2.00 -13.57 16.19
C TYR A 45 1.48 -13.61 14.74
N PRO A 46 1.00 -14.78 14.28
CA PRO A 46 0.70 -15.01 12.86
C PRO A 46 -0.49 -14.21 12.33
N ASN A 47 -1.29 -13.59 13.20
CA ASN A 47 -2.47 -12.83 12.82
C ASN A 47 -2.31 -11.32 13.04
N SER A 48 -1.09 -10.83 13.29
CA SER A 48 -0.84 -9.42 13.56
C SER A 48 -1.21 -8.53 12.35
N PRO A 49 -2.30 -7.74 12.41
CA PRO A 49 -2.73 -6.96 11.24
C PRO A 49 -1.73 -5.87 10.90
N PHE A 50 -1.12 -5.26 11.92
CA PHE A 50 -0.11 -4.23 11.76
C PHE A 50 1.13 -4.77 11.05
N VAL A 51 1.64 -5.93 11.47
CA VAL A 51 2.84 -6.53 10.84
C VAL A 51 2.56 -6.94 9.40
N HIS A 52 1.38 -7.52 9.14
CA HIS A 52 0.94 -7.81 7.78
C HIS A 52 0.86 -6.55 6.92
N LYS A 53 0.34 -5.44 7.46
CA LYS A 53 0.33 -4.14 6.76
C LYS A 53 1.76 -3.70 6.40
N ARG A 54 2.67 -3.64 7.38
CA ARG A 54 4.05 -3.15 7.14
C ARG A 54 4.83 -4.03 6.18
N LEU A 55 4.76 -5.37 6.33
CA LEU A 55 5.37 -6.30 5.37
C LEU A 55 4.81 -6.11 3.97
N GLY A 56 3.49 -6.01 3.84
CA GLY A 56 2.82 -5.78 2.57
C GLY A 56 3.31 -4.51 1.87
N ILE A 57 3.44 -3.40 2.60
CA ILE A 57 3.93 -2.13 2.07
C ILE A 57 5.40 -2.22 1.64
N LEU A 58 6.27 -2.77 2.48
CA LEU A 58 7.71 -2.89 2.16
C LEU A 58 7.96 -3.83 0.97
N LEU A 59 7.26 -4.95 0.91
CA LEU A 59 7.38 -5.89 -0.19
C LEU A 59 6.86 -5.31 -1.51
N ALA A 60 5.92 -4.37 -1.47
CA ALA A 60 5.41 -3.69 -2.65
C ALA A 60 6.41 -2.73 -3.31
N GLU A 61 7.58 -2.51 -2.71
CA GLU A 61 8.65 -1.70 -3.33
C GLU A 61 9.40 -2.45 -4.42
N THR A 62 9.30 -3.78 -4.47
CA THR A 62 10.04 -4.62 -5.42
C THR A 62 9.08 -5.46 -6.27
N PRO A 63 9.15 -5.39 -7.62
CA PRO A 63 8.25 -6.14 -8.51
C PRO A 63 8.20 -7.65 -8.27
N LEU A 64 9.33 -8.25 -7.92
CA LEU A 64 9.42 -9.69 -7.63
C LEU A 64 8.57 -10.13 -6.42
N SER A 65 8.17 -9.18 -5.57
CA SER A 65 7.48 -9.44 -4.30
C SER A 65 6.00 -9.05 -4.33
N PHE A 66 5.45 -8.57 -5.46
CA PHE A 66 4.07 -8.08 -5.53
C PHE A 66 3.03 -9.10 -5.09
N GLY A 67 3.16 -10.37 -5.49
CA GLY A 67 2.22 -11.42 -5.06
C GLY A 67 2.20 -11.61 -3.54
N VAL A 68 3.38 -11.58 -2.90
CA VAL A 68 3.53 -11.72 -1.44
C VAL A 68 3.04 -10.45 -0.73
N ALA A 69 3.28 -9.27 -1.31
CA ALA A 69 2.76 -8.00 -0.83
C ALA A 69 1.21 -8.01 -0.79
N ILE A 70 0.57 -8.39 -1.90
CA ILE A 70 -0.90 -8.52 -1.99
C ILE A 70 -1.42 -9.50 -0.93
N TYR A 71 -0.76 -10.64 -0.75
CA TYR A 71 -1.15 -11.63 0.25
C TYR A 71 -1.22 -11.03 1.66
N HIS A 72 -0.15 -10.35 2.11
CA HIS A 72 -0.11 -9.75 3.43
C HIS A 72 -1.09 -8.58 3.59
N LEU A 73 -1.21 -7.72 2.58
CA LEU A 73 -2.18 -6.60 2.61
C LEU A 73 -3.63 -7.10 2.69
N LYS A 74 -3.96 -8.19 2.01
CA LYS A 74 -5.29 -8.81 2.12
C LYS A 74 -5.58 -9.34 3.52
N ILE A 75 -4.58 -9.87 4.23
CA ILE A 75 -4.75 -10.29 5.62
C ILE A 75 -4.98 -9.07 6.50
N ALA A 76 -4.14 -8.04 6.39
CA ALA A 76 -4.26 -6.82 7.17
C ALA A 76 -5.63 -6.14 6.97
N LYS A 77 -6.10 -6.05 5.72
CA LYS A 77 -7.42 -5.47 5.36
C LYS A 77 -8.58 -6.14 6.09
N LYS A 78 -8.52 -7.45 6.40
CA LYS A 78 -9.61 -8.15 7.11
C LYS A 78 -9.89 -7.58 8.49
N THR A 79 -8.91 -6.93 9.11
CA THR A 79 -9.05 -6.34 10.45
C THR A 79 -8.99 -4.81 10.41
N LEU A 80 -8.20 -4.25 9.50
CA LEU A 80 -8.00 -2.80 9.33
C LEU A 80 -8.85 -2.30 8.14
N LEU A 81 -10.18 -2.44 8.26
CA LEU A 81 -11.12 -2.24 7.15
C LEU A 81 -11.11 -0.81 6.58
N GLU A 82 -10.91 0.20 7.43
CA GLU A 82 -10.92 1.61 7.04
C GLU A 82 -9.52 2.18 6.76
N ASP A 83 -8.51 1.33 6.68
CA ASP A 83 -7.13 1.77 6.44
C ASP A 83 -6.90 2.06 4.96
N ASN A 84 -7.01 3.33 4.59
CA ASN A 84 -6.83 3.78 3.22
C ASN A 84 -5.41 3.54 2.67
N GLU A 85 -4.39 3.45 3.52
CA GLU A 85 -3.03 3.12 3.06
C GLU A 85 -3.00 1.68 2.50
N ILE A 86 -3.68 0.75 3.18
CA ILE A 86 -3.83 -0.63 2.70
C ILE A 86 -4.63 -0.67 1.40
N LYS A 87 -5.78 0.02 1.34
CA LYS A 87 -6.63 0.07 0.15
C LYS A 87 -5.87 0.66 -1.04
N LEU A 88 -5.24 1.81 -0.89
CA LEU A 88 -4.45 2.46 -1.94
C LEU A 88 -3.29 1.58 -2.43
N LYS A 89 -2.60 0.87 -1.52
CA LYS A 89 -1.52 -0.03 -1.92
C LYS A 89 -2.03 -1.29 -2.65
N LEU A 90 -3.17 -1.84 -2.23
CA LEU A 90 -3.84 -2.94 -2.95
C LEU A 90 -4.32 -2.49 -4.33
N PHE A 91 -4.93 -1.32 -4.43
CA PHE A 91 -5.33 -0.71 -5.69
C PHE A 91 -4.13 -0.60 -6.65
N ASP A 92 -3.04 0.00 -6.19
CA ASP A 92 -1.79 0.17 -6.97
C ASP A 92 -1.26 -1.17 -7.48
N LEU A 93 -1.16 -2.16 -6.59
CA LEU A 93 -0.67 -3.49 -6.93
C LEU A 93 -1.60 -4.22 -7.91
N TYR A 94 -2.92 -4.16 -7.71
CA TYR A 94 -3.87 -4.80 -8.61
C TYR A 94 -3.85 -4.20 -10.02
N LEU A 95 -3.61 -2.90 -10.16
CA LEU A 95 -3.40 -2.29 -11.48
C LEU A 95 -2.15 -2.82 -12.18
N ILE A 96 -1.08 -3.10 -11.44
CA ILE A 96 0.21 -3.52 -12.02
C ILE A 96 0.20 -4.99 -12.41
N VAL A 97 -0.55 -5.82 -11.68
CA VAL A 97 -0.72 -7.24 -12.01
C VAL A 97 -1.96 -7.52 -12.87
N ASP A 98 -2.53 -6.49 -13.50
CA ASP A 98 -3.68 -6.54 -14.40
C ASP A 98 -4.96 -7.18 -13.79
N GLU A 99 -5.12 -7.12 -12.47
CA GLU A 99 -6.29 -7.60 -11.72
C GLU A 99 -7.38 -6.50 -11.66
N TRP A 100 -7.82 -6.03 -12.83
CA TRP A 100 -8.68 -4.84 -12.99
C TRP A 100 -9.94 -4.86 -12.14
N LYS A 101 -10.60 -6.02 -12.08
CA LYS A 101 -11.86 -6.18 -11.33
C LYS A 101 -11.63 -5.83 -9.86
N ARG A 102 -10.54 -6.32 -9.27
CA ARG A 102 -10.19 -6.05 -7.87
C ARG A 102 -9.74 -4.61 -7.67
N ALA A 103 -9.03 -4.01 -8.63
CA ALA A 103 -8.68 -2.60 -8.54
C ALA A 103 -9.93 -1.71 -8.51
N VAL A 104 -10.94 -1.98 -9.35
CA VAL A 104 -12.21 -1.26 -9.34
C VAL A 104 -12.97 -1.46 -8.03
N GLU A 105 -13.05 -2.70 -7.53
CA GLU A 105 -13.68 -2.99 -6.22
C GLU A 105 -13.04 -2.17 -5.08
N ILE A 106 -11.72 -2.07 -5.05
CA ILE A 106 -11.01 -1.27 -4.04
C ILE A 106 -11.24 0.24 -4.23
N LEU A 107 -11.32 0.71 -5.48
CA LEU A 107 -11.65 2.12 -5.76
C LEU A 107 -13.05 2.49 -5.26
N ASP A 108 -14.03 1.60 -5.46
CA ASP A 108 -15.38 1.80 -4.93
C ASP A 108 -15.37 1.90 -3.40
N GLU A 109 -14.59 1.06 -2.71
CA GLU A 109 -14.41 1.15 -1.25
C GLU A 109 -13.68 2.43 -0.80
N LEU A 110 -12.80 2.99 -1.64
CA LEU A 110 -12.03 4.19 -1.30
C LEU A 110 -12.90 5.45 -1.42
N ARG A 111 -13.79 5.52 -2.42
CA ARG A 111 -14.66 6.69 -2.71
C ARG A 111 -15.46 7.19 -1.52
N GLU A 112 -15.77 6.31 -0.57
CA GLU A 112 -16.47 6.67 0.67
C GLU A 112 -15.63 7.53 1.63
N THR A 113 -14.31 7.59 1.43
CA THR A 113 -13.35 8.13 2.41
C THR A 113 -12.30 9.07 1.82
N ILE A 114 -12.14 9.10 0.50
CA ILE A 114 -11.21 9.97 -0.21
C ILE A 114 -11.95 11.14 -0.88
N ASP A 115 -11.24 12.22 -1.15
CA ASP A 115 -11.79 13.35 -1.90
C ASP A 115 -11.98 13.01 -3.39
N GLU A 116 -12.82 13.82 -4.06
CA GLU A 116 -13.15 13.66 -5.47
C GLU A 116 -11.91 13.73 -6.38
N ASP A 117 -10.97 14.65 -6.09
CA ASP A 117 -9.74 14.80 -6.88
C ASP A 117 -8.89 13.51 -6.81
N THR A 118 -8.77 12.91 -5.62
CA THR A 118 -8.11 11.61 -5.43
C THR A 118 -8.87 10.49 -6.16
N SER A 119 -10.20 10.44 -6.12
CA SER A 119 -10.97 9.42 -6.87
C SER A 119 -10.73 9.54 -8.37
N VAL A 120 -10.83 10.74 -8.93
CA VAL A 120 -10.59 11.01 -10.36
C VAL A 120 -9.16 10.64 -10.77
N PHE A 121 -8.18 10.89 -9.89
CA PHE A 121 -6.80 10.47 -10.12
C PHE A 121 -6.68 8.95 -10.27
N LEU A 122 -7.26 8.18 -9.35
CA LEU A 122 -7.24 6.72 -9.38
C LEU A 122 -7.99 6.16 -10.60
N GLU A 123 -9.12 6.75 -10.99
CA GLU A 123 -9.85 6.37 -12.22
C GLU A 123 -8.98 6.54 -13.47
N ASN A 124 -8.30 7.67 -13.57
CA ASN A 124 -7.42 7.93 -14.70
C ASN A 124 -6.21 6.97 -14.72
N LEU A 125 -5.74 6.47 -13.57
CA LEU A 125 -4.74 5.40 -13.52
C LEU A 125 -5.26 4.10 -14.14
N ILE A 126 -6.52 3.73 -13.87
CA ILE A 126 -7.16 2.57 -14.53
C ILE A 126 -7.18 2.76 -16.04
N LEU A 127 -7.67 3.91 -16.52
CA LEU A 127 -7.78 4.19 -17.96
C LEU A 127 -6.41 4.16 -18.65
N CYS A 128 -5.39 4.76 -18.04
CA CYS A 128 -4.04 4.74 -18.56
C CYS A 128 -3.48 3.31 -18.64
N GLN A 129 -3.69 2.51 -17.61
CA GLN A 129 -3.18 1.14 -17.59
C GLN A 129 -3.86 0.24 -18.63
N LYS A 130 -5.16 0.45 -18.88
CA LYS A 130 -5.92 -0.18 -19.97
C LYS A 130 -5.53 0.29 -21.37
N GLY A 131 -4.79 1.38 -21.50
CA GLY A 131 -4.43 1.99 -22.78
C GLY A 131 -5.51 2.91 -23.36
N ASP A 132 -6.57 3.19 -22.59
CA ASP A 132 -7.69 4.03 -23.01
C ASP A 132 -7.39 5.54 -22.86
N LEU A 133 -6.35 5.89 -22.10
CA LEU A 133 -6.00 7.29 -21.83
C LEU A 133 -4.86 7.79 -22.71
N LYS A 134 -5.06 8.96 -23.34
CA LYS A 134 -4.09 9.59 -24.25
C LYS A 134 -3.09 10.50 -23.49
N SER A 135 -1.87 10.59 -24.02
CA SER A 135 -0.76 11.35 -23.41
C SER A 135 -0.99 12.86 -23.24
N LYS A 136 -1.98 13.47 -23.89
CA LYS A 136 -2.33 14.89 -23.70
C LYS A 136 -3.36 15.12 -22.59
N GLU A 137 -4.14 14.09 -22.24
CA GLU A 137 -5.21 14.15 -21.24
C GLU A 137 -4.69 13.80 -19.83
N PHE A 138 -3.72 12.88 -19.75
CA PHE A 138 -3.11 12.48 -18.49
C PHE A 138 -2.26 13.58 -17.82
N PRO A 139 -1.42 14.39 -18.51
CA PRO A 139 -0.68 15.45 -17.85
C PRO A 139 -1.54 16.68 -17.52
N THR A 140 -2.54 17.00 -18.36
CA THR A 140 -3.35 18.23 -18.21
C THR A 140 -4.35 18.12 -17.06
N LYS A 141 -4.95 16.94 -16.84
CA LYS A 141 -5.79 16.68 -15.65
C LYS A 141 -5.00 16.58 -14.34
N PHE A 142 -3.70 16.26 -14.43
CA PHE A 142 -2.85 16.02 -13.26
C PHE A 142 -1.87 17.18 -13.00
N LYS A 143 -2.03 18.30 -13.71
CA LYS A 143 -1.34 19.56 -13.38
C LYS A 143 -1.85 20.09 -12.05
N THR A 144 -1.28 19.51 -10.98
CA THR A 144 -0.65 20.21 -9.88
C THR A 144 -1.43 21.40 -9.34
N GLN A 145 -2.34 21.10 -8.42
CA GLN A 145 -2.54 21.95 -7.24
C GLN A 145 -3.11 21.18 -6.03
N ASN A 146 -3.82 20.07 -6.23
CA ASN A 146 -4.48 19.34 -5.13
C ASN A 146 -4.17 17.84 -5.00
N LEU A 147 -3.33 17.25 -5.86
CA LEU A 147 -2.92 15.86 -5.64
C LEU A 147 -2.14 15.78 -4.32
N PRO A 148 -2.46 14.84 -3.40
CA PRO A 148 -1.57 14.57 -2.28
C PRO A 148 -0.21 14.21 -2.88
N LYS A 149 0.78 15.12 -2.76
CA LYS A 149 2.13 14.94 -3.33
C LYS A 149 2.69 13.56 -2.96
N ASP A 150 2.36 13.10 -1.76
CA ASP A 150 2.75 11.82 -1.20
C ASP A 150 2.15 10.61 -1.94
N LEU A 151 0.93 10.73 -2.48
CA LEU A 151 0.26 9.60 -3.15
C LEU A 151 0.84 9.35 -4.54
N SER A 152 1.01 10.41 -5.34
CA SER A 152 1.51 10.27 -6.72
C SER A 152 2.95 9.72 -6.80
N ASN A 153 3.82 10.08 -5.85
CA ASN A 153 5.21 9.64 -5.84
C ASN A 153 5.40 8.20 -5.32
N THR A 154 4.41 7.66 -4.61
CA THR A 154 4.50 6.33 -3.97
C THR A 154 3.77 5.22 -4.74
N MET A 155 3.05 5.57 -5.81
CA MET A 155 2.32 4.61 -6.65
C MET A 155 3.15 4.15 -7.84
N ASN A 156 3.40 2.84 -7.89
CA ASN A 156 4.12 2.19 -8.97
C ASN A 156 3.34 2.26 -10.29
N SER A 157 2.00 2.18 -10.24
CA SER A 157 1.11 2.31 -11.41
C SER A 157 1.17 3.70 -12.04
N PHE A 158 1.33 4.76 -11.25
CA PHE A 158 1.51 6.13 -11.77
C PHE A 158 2.87 6.27 -12.47
N LYS A 159 3.94 5.72 -11.89
CA LYS A 159 5.26 5.68 -12.54
C LYS A 159 5.19 4.96 -13.89
N LEU A 160 4.59 3.78 -13.93
CA LEU A 160 4.42 2.99 -15.16
C LEU A 160 3.60 3.75 -16.22
N CYS A 161 2.55 4.47 -15.79
CA CYS A 161 1.76 5.31 -16.68
C CYS A 161 2.56 6.46 -17.30
N LYS A 162 3.39 7.14 -16.51
CA LYS A 162 4.29 8.19 -17.04
C LYS A 162 5.24 7.62 -18.09
N GLU A 163 5.80 6.45 -17.84
CA GLU A 163 6.69 5.75 -18.78
C GLU A 163 5.96 5.38 -20.08
N LYS A 164 4.78 4.74 -19.99
CA LYS A 164 3.93 4.38 -21.15
C LYS A 164 3.60 5.59 -22.03
N LEU A 165 3.36 6.74 -21.42
CA LEU A 165 2.96 7.96 -22.13
C LEU A 165 4.14 8.83 -22.58
N GLY A 166 5.39 8.39 -22.36
CA GLY A 166 6.60 9.14 -22.73
C GLY A 166 6.78 10.44 -21.95
N ILE A 167 6.17 10.56 -20.77
CA ILE A 167 6.27 11.74 -19.91
C ILE A 167 7.58 11.65 -19.12
N LYS A 168 8.54 12.51 -19.46
CA LYS A 168 9.79 12.61 -18.69
C LYS A 168 9.46 13.03 -17.26
N SER A 169 9.96 12.30 -16.27
CA SER A 169 10.00 12.77 -14.89
C SER A 169 10.72 14.12 -14.89
N VAL A 170 10.03 15.18 -14.46
CA VAL A 170 10.72 16.42 -14.09
C VAL A 170 11.69 16.00 -13.01
N SER A 171 12.99 16.11 -13.28
CA SER A 171 14.05 15.84 -12.32
C SER A 171 13.70 16.60 -11.04
N GLU A 172 13.45 15.87 -9.95
CA GLU A 172 13.50 16.44 -8.61
C GLU A 172 14.89 17.05 -8.46
N LYS A 173 14.96 18.38 -8.54
CA LYS A 173 16.12 19.18 -8.14
C LYS A 173 15.97 19.54 -6.68
#